data_AF-A0A1U7VKZ4-F1
#
_entry.id   AF-A0A1U7VKZ4-F1
#
_cell.length_a   1.000
_cell.length_b   1.000
_cell.length_c   1.000
_cell.angle_alpha   90.00
_cell.angle_beta   90.00
_cell.angle_gamma   90.00
#
_symmetry.space_group_name_H-M   'P 1'
#
loop_
_entity.id
_entity.type
_entity.pdbx_description
1 polymer ?
#
loop_
_entity_poly.entity_id
_entity_poly.type
_entity_poly.pdbx_seq_one_letter_code
_entity_poly.pdbx_strand_id
1 'polypeptide(L)'
;MVSEAFPCLNRTIVKYDGTSALNSAFQQWIQLDSIVLSWIQSTISQEILQAILRPNHSLTSGVAWLEIKRLFHDQVSSQTLQLKVQFHNLKKGDLSINDYVHRLKSIADALISIENPISETELVLQILSGLPPDCMSVSTSISTRVTLLSFVETRSLLFLHESQLNNFSQTNSDVFPTALVAKQQSLSHGRGHGRHQNGGRNSTNN
;
A
#
# COMPACT_ATOMS: atom_id res chain seq x y z
N MET A 1 13.58 -20.82 -21.70
CA MET A 1 14.32 -22.08 -21.46
C MET A 1 13.35 -23.24 -21.64
N VAL A 2 13.57 -24.00 -22.70
CA VAL A 2 12.97 -25.29 -23.13
C VAL A 2 11.64 -25.71 -22.50
N SER A 3 10.53 -25.27 -23.12
CA SER A 3 9.23 -25.97 -23.06
C SER A 3 9.24 -27.11 -24.07
N GLU A 4 9.89 -28.21 -23.74
CA GLU A 4 9.63 -29.49 -24.41
C GLU A 4 9.03 -30.40 -23.35
N ALA A 5 7.70 -30.42 -23.29
CA ALA A 5 7.00 -31.52 -22.65
C ALA A 5 7.42 -32.79 -23.39
N PHE A 6 8.19 -33.67 -22.76
CA PHE A 6 8.50 -34.99 -23.34
C PHE A 6 7.15 -35.69 -23.62
N PRO A 7 6.75 -35.86 -24.89
CA PRO A 7 5.53 -36.59 -25.17
C PRO A 7 5.71 -38.01 -24.63
N CYS A 8 4.68 -38.54 -23.99
CA CYS A 8 4.67 -39.92 -23.53
C CYS A 8 5.05 -40.85 -24.70
N LEU A 9 6.16 -41.60 -24.54
CA LEU A 9 6.58 -42.55 -25.57
C LEU A 9 5.48 -43.61 -25.78
N ASN A 10 5.30 -44.07 -27.03
CA ASN A 10 4.36 -45.14 -27.31
C ASN A 10 4.76 -46.42 -26.55
N ARG A 11 3.80 -46.97 -25.81
CA ARG A 11 3.95 -48.19 -24.99
C ARG A 11 4.39 -49.40 -25.82
N THR A 12 3.93 -49.48 -27.06
CA THR A 12 4.24 -50.54 -28.00
C THR A 12 4.79 -49.96 -29.31
N ILE A 13 5.78 -50.65 -29.87
CA ILE A 13 6.27 -50.44 -31.23
C ILE A 13 5.82 -51.61 -32.09
N VAL A 14 5.28 -51.32 -33.27
CA VAL A 14 4.94 -52.35 -34.26
C VAL A 14 6.23 -52.67 -35.01
N LYS A 15 6.69 -53.92 -34.89
CA LYS A 15 7.85 -54.41 -35.63
C LYS A 15 7.48 -54.66 -37.09
N TYR A 16 8.48 -54.75 -37.96
CA TYR A 16 8.32 -55.02 -39.39
C TYR A 16 7.62 -56.36 -39.71
N ASP A 17 7.52 -57.25 -38.72
CA ASP A 17 6.85 -58.56 -38.78
C ASP A 17 5.35 -58.50 -38.39
N GLY A 18 4.82 -57.30 -38.10
CA GLY A 18 3.44 -57.11 -37.64
C GLY A 18 3.21 -57.39 -36.15
N THR A 19 4.24 -57.78 -35.41
CA THR A 19 4.15 -58.10 -33.98
C THR A 19 4.34 -56.85 -33.14
N SER A 20 3.49 -56.66 -32.13
CA SER A 20 3.64 -55.56 -31.16
C SER A 20 4.68 -55.94 -30.11
N ALA A 21 5.74 -55.15 -29.99
CA ALA A 21 6.74 -55.31 -28.93
C ALA A 21 6.69 -54.14 -27.94
N LEU A 22 6.94 -54.43 -26.66
CA LEU A 22 7.10 -53.40 -25.64
C LEU A 22 8.32 -52.54 -25.97
N ASN A 23 8.11 -51.22 -25.93
CA ASN A 23 9.17 -50.26 -26.17
C ASN A 23 10.09 -50.18 -24.95
N SER A 24 11.35 -50.61 -25.08
CA SER A 24 12.34 -50.53 -23.99
C SER A 24 12.61 -49.08 -23.57
N ALA A 25 12.55 -48.13 -24.51
CA ALA A 25 12.69 -46.71 -24.20
C ALA A 25 11.50 -46.17 -23.38
N PHE A 26 10.30 -46.73 -23.57
CA PHE A 26 9.14 -46.41 -22.72
C PHE A 26 9.33 -46.92 -21.29
N GLN A 27 9.93 -48.10 -21.10
CA GLN A 27 10.24 -48.62 -19.76
C GLN A 27 11.28 -47.75 -19.05
N GLN A 28 12.33 -47.33 -19.75
CA GLN A 28 13.33 -46.40 -19.21
C GLN A 28 12.70 -45.04 -18.85
N TRP A 29 11.79 -44.53 -19.68
CA TRP A 29 11.06 -43.30 -19.40
C TRP A 29 10.20 -43.41 -18.13
N ILE A 30 9.48 -44.52 -17.93
CA ILE A 30 8.70 -44.75 -16.69
C ILE A 30 9.61 -44.77 -15.46
N GLN A 31 10.78 -45.43 -15.55
CA GLN A 31 11.72 -45.48 -14.44
C GLN A 31 12.22 -44.07 -14.08
N LEU A 32 12.63 -43.28 -15.06
CA LEU A 32 13.04 -41.89 -14.84
C LEU A 32 11.91 -41.03 -14.29
N ASP A 33 10.70 -41.14 -14.84
CA ASP A 33 9.52 -40.42 -14.37
C ASP A 33 9.21 -40.73 -12.89
N SER A 34 9.30 -42.00 -12.51
CA SER A 34 9.08 -42.43 -11.11
C SER A 34 10.11 -41.85 -10.14
N ILE A 35 11.37 -41.73 -10.57
CA ILE A 35 12.44 -41.12 -9.77
C ILE A 35 12.16 -39.62 -9.61
N VAL A 36 11.88 -38.91 -10.70
CA VAL A 36 11.58 -37.47 -10.65
C VAL A 36 10.34 -37.21 -9.81
N LEU A 37 9.30 -38.03 -9.94
CA LEU A 37 8.11 -37.93 -9.12
C LEU A 37 8.43 -38.10 -7.63
N SER A 38 9.27 -39.08 -7.27
CA SER A 38 9.69 -39.27 -5.88
C SER A 38 10.43 -38.06 -5.31
N TRP A 39 11.27 -37.40 -6.12
CA TRP A 39 11.94 -36.16 -5.72
C TRP A 39 10.96 -35.02 -5.52
N ILE A 40 10.02 -34.82 -6.46
CA ILE A 40 8.97 -33.81 -6.34
C ILE A 40 8.18 -34.04 -5.05
N GLN A 41 7.72 -35.27 -4.81
CA GLN A 41 6.96 -35.64 -3.61
C GLN A 41 7.75 -35.43 -2.31
N SER A 42 9.07 -35.62 -2.33
CA SER A 42 9.94 -35.39 -1.17
C SER A 42 10.20 -33.90 -0.87
N THR A 43 10.05 -33.02 -1.88
CA THR A 43 10.34 -31.58 -1.74
C THR A 43 9.14 -30.72 -1.38
N ILE A 44 7.93 -31.23 -1.61
CA ILE A 44 6.69 -30.49 -1.35
C ILE A 44 6.07 -30.87 -0.01
N SER A 45 5.28 -29.97 0.57
CA SER A 45 4.56 -30.25 1.82
C SER A 45 3.43 -31.25 1.60
N GLN A 46 3.01 -31.92 2.68
CA GLN A 46 1.95 -32.93 2.65
C GLN A 46 0.62 -32.34 2.14
N GLU A 47 0.35 -31.07 2.43
CA GLU A 47 -0.85 -30.36 2.00
C GLU A 47 -0.88 -30.17 0.48
N ILE A 48 0.25 -29.77 -0.11
CA ILE A 48 0.38 -29.62 -1.56
C ILE A 48 0.26 -30.98 -2.23
N LEU A 49 0.86 -32.02 -1.65
CA LEU A 49 0.76 -33.38 -2.15
C LEU A 49 -0.70 -33.86 -2.20
N GLN A 50 -1.48 -33.61 -1.14
CA GLN A 50 -2.91 -33.94 -1.11
C GLN A 50 -3.72 -33.14 -2.14
N ALA A 51 -3.36 -31.86 -2.36
CA ALA A 51 -4.04 -31.01 -3.33
C ALA A 51 -3.82 -31.47 -4.79
N ILE A 52 -2.65 -32.01 -5.13
CA ILE A 52 -2.35 -32.50 -6.48
C ILE A 52 -2.80 -33.94 -6.72
N LEU A 53 -2.97 -34.74 -5.66
CA LEU A 53 -3.34 -36.17 -5.76
C LEU A 53 -4.85 -36.32 -5.98
N ARG A 54 -5.28 -36.28 -7.25
CA ARG A 54 -6.69 -36.57 -7.59
C ARG A 54 -6.98 -38.07 -7.52
N PRO A 55 -8.12 -38.49 -6.94
CA PRO A 55 -8.54 -39.88 -6.98
C PRO A 55 -8.71 -40.33 -8.44
N ASN A 56 -8.18 -41.52 -8.76
CA ASN A 56 -8.28 -42.21 -10.06
C ASN A 56 -7.40 -41.70 -11.21
N HIS A 57 -6.36 -40.90 -10.95
CA HIS A 57 -5.42 -40.47 -12.00
C HIS A 57 -4.00 -41.00 -11.73
N SER A 58 -3.34 -41.53 -12.77
CA SER A 58 -1.93 -41.91 -12.69
C SER A 58 -1.09 -40.63 -12.64
N LEU A 59 -0.49 -40.34 -11.49
CA LEU A 59 0.35 -39.15 -11.32
C LEU A 59 1.70 -39.40 -12.01
N THR A 60 1.97 -38.65 -13.08
CA THR A 60 3.26 -38.57 -13.77
C THR A 60 4.01 -37.34 -13.26
N SER A 61 5.34 -37.34 -13.28
CA SER A 61 6.13 -36.17 -12.83
C SER A 61 5.73 -34.87 -13.55
N GLY A 62 5.45 -34.94 -14.85
CA GLY A 62 4.98 -33.80 -15.64
C GLY A 62 3.60 -33.28 -15.22
N VAL A 63 2.68 -34.17 -14.84
CA VAL A 63 1.34 -33.79 -14.34
C VAL A 63 1.46 -33.17 -12.95
N ALA A 64 2.28 -33.76 -12.07
CA ALA A 64 2.55 -33.21 -10.75
C ALA A 64 3.13 -31.80 -10.86
N TRP A 65 4.13 -31.60 -11.72
CA TRP A 65 4.74 -30.29 -11.95
C TRP A 65 3.74 -29.26 -12.49
N LEU A 66 2.88 -29.66 -13.44
CA LEU A 66 1.85 -28.77 -14.00
C LEU A 66 0.84 -28.34 -12.94
N GLU A 67 0.36 -29.25 -12.10
CA GLU A 67 -0.59 -28.93 -11.03
C GLU A 67 0.03 -28.06 -9.95
N ILE A 68 1.28 -28.34 -9.54
CA ILE A 68 2.04 -27.47 -8.63
C ILE A 68 2.14 -26.07 -9.23
N LYS A 69 2.56 -25.97 -10.49
CA LYS A 69 2.67 -24.68 -11.19
C LYS A 69 1.33 -23.94 -11.20
N ARG A 70 0.22 -24.64 -11.46
CA ARG A 70 -1.13 -24.05 -11.45
C ARG A 70 -1.51 -23.52 -10.06
N LEU A 71 -1.31 -24.33 -9.01
CA LEU A 71 -1.61 -23.95 -7.64
C LEU A 71 -0.87 -22.66 -7.23
N PHE A 72 0.44 -22.63 -7.47
CA PHE A 72 1.25 -21.46 -7.12
C PHE A 72 0.97 -20.26 -8.01
N HIS A 73 0.65 -20.46 -9.29
CA HIS A 73 0.26 -19.38 -10.20
C HIS A 73 -1.05 -18.70 -9.77
N ASP A 74 -2.07 -19.49 -9.42
CA ASP A 74 -3.36 -18.96 -8.95
C ASP A 74 -3.19 -18.24 -7.61
N GLN A 75 -2.36 -18.79 -6.70
CA GLN A 75 -2.04 -18.16 -5.42
C GLN A 75 -1.31 -16.82 -5.59
N VAL A 76 -0.29 -16.78 -6.45
CA VAL A 76 0.45 -15.55 -6.80
C VAL A 76 -0.49 -14.49 -7.40
N SER A 77 -1.38 -14.91 -8.28
CA SER A 77 -2.34 -14.01 -8.92
C SER A 77 -3.31 -13.41 -7.89
N SER A 78 -3.83 -14.24 -6.98
CA SER A 78 -4.71 -13.79 -5.89
C SER A 78 -3.99 -12.84 -4.92
N GLN A 79 -2.76 -13.19 -4.53
CA GLN A 79 -1.93 -12.37 -3.65
C GLN A 79 -1.61 -11.01 -4.29
N THR A 80 -1.29 -10.99 -5.58
CA THR A 80 -1.04 -9.76 -6.36
C THR A 80 -2.27 -8.85 -6.32
N LEU A 81 -3.46 -9.39 -6.56
CA LEU A 81 -4.70 -8.63 -6.52
C LEU A 81 -4.97 -8.09 -5.11
N GLN A 82 -4.77 -8.91 -4.07
CA GLN A 82 -4.95 -8.48 -2.68
C GLN A 82 -4.01 -7.33 -2.33
N LEU A 83 -2.72 -7.42 -2.69
CA LEU A 83 -1.76 -6.35 -2.44
C LEU A 83 -2.10 -5.07 -3.19
N LYS A 84 -2.57 -5.15 -4.44
CA LYS A 84 -3.03 -3.97 -5.19
C LYS A 84 -4.25 -3.32 -4.56
N VAL A 85 -5.21 -4.11 -4.10
CA VAL A 85 -6.39 -3.61 -3.39
C VAL A 85 -5.96 -2.93 -2.08
N GLN A 86 -5.05 -3.54 -1.31
CA GLN A 86 -4.51 -2.91 -0.11
C GLN A 86 -3.78 -1.62 -0.42
N PHE A 87 -2.96 -1.59 -1.48
CA PHE A 87 -2.24 -0.42 -1.92
C PHE A 87 -3.17 0.76 -2.20
N HIS A 88 -4.19 0.57 -3.04
CA HIS A 88 -5.12 1.64 -3.44
C HIS A 88 -6.08 2.07 -2.32
N ASN A 89 -6.38 1.18 -1.37
CA ASN A 89 -7.28 1.50 -0.26
C ASN A 89 -6.55 2.01 0.99
N LEU A 90 -5.21 1.99 1.01
CA LEU A 90 -4.46 2.46 2.17
C LEU A 90 -4.60 3.98 2.32
N LYS A 91 -5.23 4.40 3.41
CA LYS A 91 -5.30 5.79 3.85
C LYS A 91 -4.48 5.97 5.11
N LYS A 92 -4.01 7.20 5.36
CA LYS A 92 -3.29 7.54 6.61
C LYS A 92 -4.17 7.22 7.84
N GLY A 93 -5.43 7.68 7.84
CA GLY A 93 -6.32 7.52 9.00
C GLY A 93 -5.66 8.10 10.26
N ASP A 94 -5.65 7.30 11.33
CA ASP A 94 -5.05 7.64 12.62
C ASP A 94 -3.53 7.36 12.70
N LEU A 95 -2.91 6.87 11.62
CA LEU A 95 -1.46 6.59 11.58
C LEU A 95 -0.66 7.89 11.52
N SER A 96 0.59 7.87 12.00
CA SER A 96 1.55 8.93 11.69
C SER A 96 1.85 8.95 10.18
N ILE A 97 2.28 10.09 9.63
CA ILE A 97 2.68 10.15 8.21
C ILE A 97 3.81 9.15 7.94
N ASN A 98 4.76 9.01 8.87
CA ASN A 98 5.87 8.08 8.72
C ASN A 98 5.38 6.63 8.62
N ASP A 99 4.49 6.19 9.51
CA ASP A 99 3.96 4.83 9.50
C ASP A 99 3.14 4.54 8.26
N TYR A 100 2.35 5.53 7.81
CA TYR A 100 1.60 5.43 6.56
C TYR A 100 2.51 5.23 5.36
N VAL A 101 3.53 6.08 5.20
CA VAL A 101 4.50 5.99 4.10
C VAL A 101 5.31 4.68 4.17
N HIS A 102 5.69 4.23 5.35
CA HIS A 102 6.37 2.93 5.55
C HIS A 102 5.49 1.75 5.15
N ARG A 103 4.21 1.73 5.56
CA ARG A 103 3.27 0.67 5.16
C ARG A 103 3.08 0.63 3.64
N LEU A 104 2.91 1.79 3.01
CA LEU A 104 2.75 1.88 1.57
C LEU A 104 3.98 1.33 0.83
N LYS A 105 5.19 1.69 1.30
CA LYS A 105 6.45 1.17 0.76
C LYS A 105 6.57 -0.33 0.95
N SER A 106 6.19 -0.86 2.12
CA SER A 106 6.21 -2.30 2.38
C SER A 106 5.30 -3.08 1.43
N ILE A 107 4.13 -2.54 1.06
CA ILE A 107 3.24 -3.16 0.08
C ILE A 107 3.87 -3.12 -1.32
N ALA A 108 4.48 -2.00 -1.69
CA ALA A 108 5.20 -1.88 -2.97
C ALA A 108 6.39 -2.86 -3.06
N ASP A 109 7.16 -3.02 -1.99
CA ASP A 109 8.28 -3.97 -1.90
C ASP A 109 7.77 -5.43 -1.98
N ALA A 110 6.62 -5.74 -1.36
CA ALA A 110 5.99 -7.05 -1.50
C ALA A 110 5.56 -7.32 -2.95
N LEU A 111 5.04 -6.31 -3.66
CA LEU A 111 4.68 -6.43 -5.08
C LEU A 111 5.90 -6.61 -5.99
N ILE A 112 7.05 -6.02 -5.66
CA ILE A 112 8.33 -6.29 -6.34
C ILE A 112 8.73 -7.76 -6.20
N SER A 113 8.54 -8.36 -5.02
CA SER A 113 8.91 -9.76 -4.77
C SER A 113 8.12 -10.79 -5.61
N ILE A 114 6.96 -10.38 -6.14
CA ILE A 114 6.07 -11.21 -6.97
C ILE A 114 6.11 -10.73 -8.43
N GLU A 115 7.20 -10.06 -8.83
CA GLU A 115 7.45 -9.56 -10.19
C GLU A 115 6.35 -8.61 -10.72
N ASN A 116 5.64 -7.91 -9.83
CA ASN A 116 4.59 -6.95 -10.19
C ASN A 116 4.87 -5.54 -9.65
N PRO A 117 5.98 -4.89 -10.06
CA PRO A 117 6.41 -3.63 -9.47
C PRO A 117 5.40 -2.50 -9.71
N ILE A 118 5.24 -1.63 -8.70
CA ILE A 118 4.52 -0.36 -8.82
C ILE A 118 5.52 0.73 -9.24
N SER A 119 5.09 1.62 -10.14
CA SER A 119 5.93 2.77 -10.55
C SER A 119 6.08 3.77 -9.41
N GLU A 120 7.20 4.48 -9.35
CA GLU A 120 7.42 5.50 -8.32
C GLU A 120 6.35 6.61 -8.38
N THR A 121 5.92 6.97 -9.59
CA THR A 121 4.83 7.92 -9.81
C THR A 121 3.52 7.46 -9.15
N GLU A 122 3.16 6.18 -9.33
CA GLU A 122 1.94 5.61 -8.73
C GLU A 122 2.06 5.54 -7.21
N LEU A 123 3.24 5.22 -6.69
CA LEU A 123 3.54 5.25 -5.26
C LEU A 123 3.31 6.66 -4.68
N VAL A 124 3.80 7.70 -5.34
CA VAL A 124 3.64 9.09 -4.90
C VAL A 124 2.19 9.54 -5.01
N LEU A 125 1.49 9.23 -6.11
CA LEU A 125 0.07 9.55 -6.27
C LEU A 125 -0.78 8.89 -5.18
N GLN A 126 -0.48 7.65 -4.82
CA GLN A 126 -1.19 6.95 -3.76
C GLN A 126 -0.91 7.56 -2.38
N ILE A 127 0.32 8.02 -2.10
CA ILE A 127 0.61 8.78 -0.88
C ILE A 127 -0.31 10.01 -0.82
N LEU A 128 -0.39 10.77 -1.90
CA LEU A 128 -1.14 12.03 -1.95
C LEU A 128 -2.66 11.82 -1.83
N SER A 129 -3.18 10.73 -2.40
CA SER A 129 -4.61 10.37 -2.36
C SER A 129 -5.06 9.86 -1.00
N GLY A 130 -4.17 9.22 -0.23
CA GLY A 130 -4.47 8.67 1.10
C GLY A 130 -4.30 9.64 2.26
N LEU A 131 -3.89 10.89 2.01
CA LEU A 131 -3.74 11.92 3.04
C LEU A 131 -5.10 12.48 3.52
N PRO A 132 -5.20 12.84 4.81
CA PRO A 132 -6.40 13.48 5.36
C PRO A 132 -6.54 14.93 4.85
N PRO A 133 -7.74 15.52 4.94
CA PRO A 133 -8.00 16.89 4.48
C PRO A 133 -7.09 17.94 5.15
N ASP A 134 -6.62 17.69 6.38
CA ASP A 134 -5.69 18.58 7.10
C ASP A 134 -4.33 18.73 6.40
N CYS A 135 -3.96 17.77 5.55
CA CYS A 135 -2.73 17.78 4.75
C CYS A 135 -2.98 18.17 3.28
N MET A 136 -4.19 18.62 2.94
CA MET A 136 -4.59 18.91 1.55
C MET A 136 -3.82 20.09 0.95
N SER A 137 -3.37 21.06 1.76
CA SER A 137 -2.53 22.19 1.32
C SER A 137 -1.20 21.71 0.74
N VAL A 138 -0.54 20.77 1.40
CA VAL A 138 0.71 20.16 0.95
C VAL A 138 0.47 19.20 -0.20
N SER A 139 -0.60 18.40 -0.14
CA SER A 139 -0.95 17.51 -1.24
C SER A 139 -1.19 18.28 -2.55
N THR A 140 -1.89 19.41 -2.48
CA THR A 140 -2.12 20.31 -3.63
C THR A 140 -0.84 20.98 -4.10
N SER A 141 0.01 21.43 -3.17
CA SER A 141 1.32 22.05 -3.49
C SER A 141 2.29 21.07 -4.16
N ILE A 142 2.17 19.77 -3.87
CA ILE A 142 2.94 18.72 -4.54
C ILE A 142 2.32 18.40 -5.91
N SER A 143 0.99 18.26 -5.98
CA SER A 143 0.28 17.85 -7.20
C SER A 143 0.28 18.91 -8.31
N THR A 144 0.44 20.18 -7.96
CA THR A 144 0.49 21.30 -8.92
C THR A 144 1.87 21.49 -9.57
N ARG A 145 2.89 20.72 -9.16
CA ARG A 145 4.21 20.78 -9.77
C ARG A 145 4.22 20.08 -11.12
N VAL A 146 4.95 20.66 -12.08
CA VAL A 146 5.08 20.15 -13.46
C VAL A 146 5.71 18.76 -13.50
N THR A 147 6.60 18.46 -12.55
CA THR A 147 7.20 17.14 -12.37
C THR A 147 6.83 16.61 -10.99
N LEU A 148 6.25 15.40 -10.95
CA LEU A 148 5.99 14.69 -9.70
C LEU A 148 7.32 14.43 -8.97
N LEU A 149 7.34 14.77 -7.69
CA LEU A 149 8.49 14.58 -6.80
C LEU A 149 8.81 13.09 -6.66
N SER A 150 10.07 12.77 -6.34
CA SER A 150 10.45 11.41 -5.95
C SER A 150 9.76 11.00 -4.65
N PHE A 151 9.73 9.70 -4.39
CA PHE A 151 9.20 9.16 -3.12
C PHE A 151 9.89 9.78 -1.90
N VAL A 152 11.22 9.96 -1.98
CA VAL A 152 12.05 10.48 -0.89
C VAL A 152 11.74 11.95 -0.61
N GLU A 153 11.62 12.76 -1.66
CA GLU A 153 11.29 14.17 -1.54
C GLU A 153 9.87 14.38 -1.01
N THR A 154 8.91 13.59 -1.51
CA THR A 154 7.51 13.61 -1.05
C THR A 154 7.42 13.30 0.44
N ARG A 155 8.09 12.23 0.89
CA ARG A 155 8.16 11.87 2.31
C ARG A 155 8.77 13.00 3.15
N SER A 156 9.85 13.61 2.67
CA SER A 156 10.56 14.67 3.39
C SER A 156 9.68 15.92 3.56
N LEU A 157 8.95 16.31 2.52
CA LEU A 157 8.04 17.46 2.56
C LEU A 157 6.84 17.21 3.48
N LEU A 158 6.27 16.01 3.45
CA LEU A 158 5.16 15.64 4.34
C LEU A 158 5.59 15.65 5.82
N PHE A 159 6.79 15.13 6.11
CA PHE A 159 7.35 15.16 7.45
C PHE A 159 7.59 16.59 7.96
N LEU A 160 8.12 17.46 7.09
CA LEU A 160 8.31 18.87 7.43
C LEU A 160 6.97 19.55 7.78
N HIS A 161 5.92 19.27 7.02
CA HIS A 161 4.60 19.83 7.29
C HIS A 161 3.97 19.31 8.58
N GLU A 162 4.11 18.01 8.88
CA GLU A 162 3.65 17.44 10.15
C GLU A 162 4.33 18.11 11.36
N SER A 163 5.64 18.37 11.26
CA SER A 163 6.38 19.12 12.27
C SER A 163 5.85 20.55 12.43
N GLN A 164 5.54 21.25 11.33
CA GLN A 164 4.96 22.60 11.37
C GLN A 164 3.58 22.62 12.04
N LEU A 165 2.71 21.66 11.71
CA LEU A 165 1.38 21.54 12.34
C LEU A 165 1.50 21.28 13.85
N ASN A 166 2.38 20.35 14.26
CA ASN A 166 2.58 20.05 15.68
C ASN A 166 3.09 21.26 16.47
N ASN A 167 4.01 22.04 15.90
CA ASN A 167 4.49 23.28 16.52
C ASN A 167 3.36 24.31 16.66
N PHE A 168 2.49 24.46 15.64
CA PHE A 168 1.36 25.37 15.69
C PHE A 168 0.31 24.95 16.75
N SER A 169 0.07 23.65 16.90
CA SER A 169 -0.83 23.12 17.94
C SER A 169 -0.32 23.40 19.35
N GLN A 170 0.99 23.29 19.59
CA GLN A 170 1.60 23.60 20.90
C GLN A 170 1.54 25.10 21.24
N THR A 171 1.68 25.99 20.26
CA THR A 171 1.54 27.43 20.53
C THR A 171 0.12 27.86 20.91
N ASN A 172 -0.91 27.09 20.51
CA ASN A 172 -2.29 27.42 20.86
C ASN A 172 -2.70 26.98 22.27
N SER A 173 -1.97 26.05 22.91
CA SER A 173 -2.25 25.63 24.29
C SER A 173 -1.69 26.59 25.35
N ASP A 174 -0.71 27.44 25.00
CA ASP A 174 -0.04 28.36 25.95
C ASP A 174 -0.41 29.85 25.75
N VAL A 175 -1.25 30.19 24.77
CA VAL A 175 -1.74 31.57 24.61
C VAL A 175 -3.02 31.75 25.43
N PHE A 176 -2.85 32.12 26.69
CA PHE A 176 -3.83 33.01 27.32
C PHE A 176 -3.96 34.23 26.40
N PRO A 177 -5.17 34.57 25.89
CA PRO A 177 -5.32 35.78 25.10
C PRO A 177 -4.99 36.95 26.02
N THR A 178 -3.79 37.50 25.87
CA THR A 178 -3.42 38.76 26.53
C THR A 178 -4.22 39.83 25.81
N ALA A 179 -5.43 40.09 26.30
CA ALA A 179 -6.23 41.21 25.88
C ALA A 179 -5.41 42.48 26.10
N LEU A 180 -5.06 43.18 25.01
CA LEU A 180 -4.51 44.52 25.07
C LEU A 180 -5.61 45.45 25.60
N VAL A 181 -5.71 45.55 26.92
CA VAL A 181 -6.54 46.56 27.58
C VAL A 181 -5.84 47.90 27.38
N ALA A 182 -6.34 48.68 26.42
CA ALA A 182 -6.01 50.09 26.29
C ALA A 182 -6.59 50.84 27.49
N LYS A 183 -5.79 50.99 28.56
CA LYS A 183 -6.14 51.83 29.71
C LYS A 183 -5.98 53.29 29.31
N GLN A 184 -7.07 53.91 28.86
CA GLN A 184 -7.16 55.34 28.65
C GLN A 184 -6.99 56.03 30.01
N GLN A 185 -5.80 56.59 30.27
CA GLN A 185 -5.53 57.37 31.48
C GLN A 185 -6.33 58.66 31.41
N SER A 186 -7.49 58.69 32.09
CA SER A 186 -8.11 59.95 32.49
C SER A 186 -7.25 60.57 33.60
N LEU A 187 -6.49 61.60 33.24
CA LEU A 187 -5.82 62.48 34.19
C LEU A 187 -6.89 63.26 34.96
N SER A 188 -7.28 62.77 36.13
CA SER A 188 -8.08 63.53 37.10
C SER A 188 -7.17 64.41 37.94
N HIS A 189 -6.85 65.61 37.43
CA HIS A 189 -6.36 66.71 38.27
C HIS A 189 -7.54 67.51 38.79
N GLY A 190 -7.90 67.28 40.05
CA GLY A 190 -8.79 68.17 40.79
C GLY A 190 -8.05 69.42 41.23
N ARG A 191 -8.62 70.61 40.98
CA ARG A 191 -8.47 71.83 41.79
C ARG A 191 -9.43 72.93 41.29
N GLY A 192 -10.38 73.30 42.15
CA GLY A 192 -10.64 74.70 42.49
C GLY A 192 -11.61 75.53 41.63
N HIS A 193 -12.70 75.93 42.29
CA HIS A 193 -13.19 77.32 42.41
C HIS A 193 -13.98 77.98 41.25
N GLY A 194 -15.16 78.49 41.59
CA GLY A 194 -15.87 79.56 40.85
C GLY A 194 -17.34 79.22 40.57
N ARG A 195 -18.30 79.58 41.44
CA ARG A 195 -19.05 80.86 41.49
C ARG A 195 -20.21 80.91 40.46
N HIS A 196 -21.43 81.18 40.97
CA HIS A 196 -22.61 81.84 40.37
C HIS A 196 -22.81 81.75 38.84
N GLN A 197 -24.01 81.55 38.27
CA GLN A 197 -25.28 82.22 38.56
C GLN A 197 -26.34 81.64 37.61
N ASN A 198 -27.61 81.75 38.01
CA ASN A 198 -28.80 82.01 37.19
C ASN A 198 -29.01 81.34 35.82
N GLY A 199 -30.21 80.78 35.66
CA GLY A 199 -30.83 80.70 34.33
C GLY A 199 -31.88 79.63 34.25
N GLY A 200 -33.08 79.91 34.77
CA GLY A 200 -34.20 78.98 34.67
C GLY A 200 -34.70 78.77 33.25
N ARG A 201 -35.46 77.68 33.06
CA ARG A 201 -36.80 77.62 32.44
C ARG A 201 -37.09 76.20 31.95
N ASN A 202 -38.21 75.68 32.45
CA ASN A 202 -39.09 74.71 31.82
C ASN A 202 -39.09 74.77 30.29
N SER A 203 -39.15 73.61 29.63
CA SER A 203 -40.32 73.27 28.81
C SER A 203 -40.36 71.78 28.48
N THR A 204 -41.53 71.21 28.75
CA THR A 204 -42.04 69.88 28.39
C THR A 204 -42.57 69.83 26.95
N ASN A 205 -42.67 68.62 26.41
CA ASN A 205 -43.46 68.16 25.24
C ASN A 205 -43.05 68.74 23.87
N ASN A 206 -43.11 68.01 22.75
CA ASN A 206 -43.91 66.86 22.33
C ASN A 206 -43.13 66.07 21.27
#